data_AF-A0A1Y3GF54-F1
#
_entry.id   AF-A0A1Y3GF54-F1
#
_cell.length_a   1.000
_cell.length_b   1.000
_cell.length_c   1.000
_cell.angle_alpha   90.00
_cell.angle_beta   90.00
_cell.angle_gamma   90.00
#
_symmetry.space_group_name_H-M   'P 1'
#
loop_
_entity.id
_entity.type
_entity.pdbx_description
1 polymer ?
#
loop_
_entity_poly.entity_id
_entity_poly.type
_entity_poly.pdbx_seq_one_letter_code
_entity_poly.pdbx_strand_id
1 'polypeptide(L)'
;MKTEYPDRYYAAYDTTAPQPTPVTGWYDTGSMSSLAAVPPAASLIPISVEDWANTTSFRLPGGRGVLNGKVIDYTAPVQPVPLVTQAQNALVAARQTMWAEYGVMNEPTPDVWVTYLKALRAIAEGQDTASTTLPQAPA
;
A
#
# COMPACT_ATOMS: atom_id res chain seq x y z
N MET A 1 8.27 -16.17 35.60
CA MET A 1 8.42 -15.18 34.52
C MET A 1 7.14 -14.35 34.46
N LYS A 2 7.10 -13.21 35.14
CA LYS A 2 5.93 -12.31 35.17
C LYS A 2 6.35 -10.83 35.12
N THR A 3 7.62 -10.58 34.81
CA THR A 3 8.27 -9.27 34.99
C THR A 3 8.46 -8.52 33.68
N GLU A 4 8.47 -9.22 32.54
CA GLU A 4 8.75 -8.63 31.22
C GLU A 4 7.49 -8.25 30.45
N TYR A 5 6.38 -8.97 30.67
CA TYR A 5 5.06 -8.71 30.08
C TYR A 5 4.04 -8.60 31.22
N PRO A 6 3.72 -7.38 31.69
CA PRO A 6 2.81 -7.17 32.81
C PRO A 6 1.36 -7.60 32.53
N ASP A 7 0.96 -7.54 31.27
CA ASP A 7 -0.35 -7.96 30.76
C ASP A 7 -0.23 -9.31 30.05
N ARG A 8 -1.39 -9.92 29.77
CA ARG A 8 -1.47 -11.20 29.06
C ARG A 8 -1.62 -11.04 27.55
N TYR A 9 -2.36 -10.01 27.13
CA TYR A 9 -2.78 -9.85 25.75
C TYR A 9 -2.19 -8.58 25.16
N TYR A 10 -1.65 -8.71 23.95
CA TYR A 10 -0.97 -7.61 23.28
C TYR A 10 -1.28 -7.55 21.79
N ALA A 11 -1.27 -6.33 21.26
CA ALA A 11 -1.21 -6.04 19.83
C ALA A 11 0.18 -5.50 19.45
N ALA A 12 0.77 -6.03 18.38
CA ALA A 12 1.96 -5.48 17.77
C ALA A 12 1.62 -4.52 16.64
N TYR A 13 2.49 -3.55 16.43
CA TYR A 13 2.42 -2.57 15.36
C TYR A 13 3.83 -2.04 15.05
N ASP A 14 3.98 -1.33 13.94
CA ASP A 14 5.25 -0.66 13.62
C ASP A 14 5.35 0.65 14.42
N THR A 15 6.23 0.68 15.42
CA THR A 15 6.45 1.86 16.28
C THR A 15 7.27 2.95 15.60
N THR A 16 7.88 2.66 14.45
CA THR A 16 8.77 3.57 13.71
C THR A 16 8.08 4.25 12.54
N ALA A 17 7.00 3.65 12.02
CA ALA A 17 6.23 4.21 10.91
C ALA A 17 5.24 5.29 11.38
N PRO A 18 4.91 6.27 10.50
CA PRO A 18 3.86 7.25 10.76
C PRO A 18 2.53 6.58 11.09
N GLN A 19 1.90 7.02 12.18
CA GLN A 19 0.63 6.50 12.64
C GLN A 19 -0.55 7.15 11.86
N PRO A 20 -1.66 6.43 11.63
CA PRO A 20 -1.91 5.07 12.10
C PRO A 20 -1.17 4.01 11.29
N THR A 21 -0.73 2.94 11.97
CA THR A 21 -0.10 1.77 11.35
C THR A 21 -0.97 0.54 11.55
N PRO A 22 -0.98 -0.45 10.64
CA PRO A 22 -1.75 -1.66 10.83
C PRO A 22 -1.29 -2.42 12.08
N VAL A 23 -2.22 -3.12 12.73
CA VAL A 23 -1.85 -4.15 13.71
C VAL A 23 -1.17 -5.28 12.94
N THR A 24 0.04 -5.64 13.34
CA THR A 24 0.88 -6.64 12.66
C THR A 24 0.82 -8.01 13.33
N GLY A 25 0.32 -8.08 14.56
CA GLY A 25 0.18 -9.35 15.28
C GLY A 25 -0.59 -9.21 16.59
N TRP A 26 -1.08 -10.35 17.07
CA TRP A 26 -1.79 -10.49 18.34
C TRP A 26 -1.10 -11.57 19.17
N TYR A 27 -0.80 -11.28 20.44
CA TYR A 27 -0.02 -12.17 21.32
C TYR A 27 -0.78 -12.46 22.62
N ASP A 28 -0.94 -13.73 22.95
CA ASP A 28 -1.30 -14.20 24.30
C ASP A 28 -0.04 -14.72 24.99
N THR A 29 0.64 -13.86 25.71
CA THR A 29 1.90 -14.18 26.39
C THR A 29 1.71 -15.16 27.55
N GLY A 30 0.47 -15.29 28.07
CA GLY A 30 0.15 -16.18 29.17
C GLY A 30 -0.05 -17.65 28.74
N SER A 31 -0.31 -17.91 27.46
CA SER A 31 -0.43 -19.29 26.93
C SER A 31 0.79 -19.77 26.15
N MET A 32 1.75 -18.89 25.88
CA MET A 32 2.96 -19.22 25.15
C MET A 32 3.97 -19.99 26.02
N SER A 33 4.54 -21.06 25.47
CA SER A 33 5.63 -21.82 26.11
C SER A 33 6.98 -21.10 26.05
N SER A 34 7.12 -20.13 25.15
CA SER A 34 8.30 -19.26 25.01
C SER A 34 7.91 -17.89 24.48
N LEU A 35 8.55 -16.84 25.00
CA LEU A 35 8.34 -15.44 24.60
C LEU A 35 9.48 -14.90 23.72
N ALA A 36 10.42 -15.74 23.29
CA ALA A 36 11.61 -15.31 22.55
C ALA A 36 11.29 -14.64 21.20
N ALA A 37 10.13 -14.94 20.61
CA ALA A 37 9.66 -14.35 19.35
C ALA A 37 8.64 -13.22 19.57
N VAL A 38 8.30 -12.90 20.82
CA VAL A 38 7.39 -11.80 21.15
C VAL A 38 8.22 -10.51 21.24
N PRO A 39 7.84 -9.43 20.54
CA PRO A 39 8.52 -8.14 20.69
C PRO A 39 8.45 -7.65 22.13
N PRO A 40 9.42 -6.84 22.60
CA PRO A 40 9.40 -6.29 23.95
C PRO A 40 8.06 -5.61 24.28
N ALA A 41 7.55 -5.77 25.49
CA ALA A 41 6.25 -5.21 25.90
C ALA A 41 6.13 -3.70 25.65
N ALA A 42 7.23 -2.95 25.75
CA ALA A 42 7.27 -1.51 25.47
C ALA A 42 7.00 -1.14 24.00
N SER A 43 7.11 -2.10 23.07
CA SER A 43 6.74 -1.96 21.65
C SER A 43 5.36 -2.52 21.31
N LEU A 44 4.60 -2.94 22.31
CA LEU A 44 3.29 -3.55 22.16
C LEU A 44 2.22 -2.69 22.85
N ILE A 45 0.97 -2.85 22.43
CA ILE A 45 -0.20 -2.27 23.10
C ILE A 45 -0.89 -3.34 23.95
N PRO A 46 -1.07 -3.13 25.27
CA PRO A 46 -1.82 -4.06 26.10
C PRO A 46 -3.30 -4.05 25.73
N ILE A 47 -3.91 -5.23 25.71
CA ILE A 47 -5.29 -5.45 25.31
C ILE A 47 -6.08 -6.01 26.50
N SER A 48 -7.30 -5.50 26.69
CA SER A 48 -8.21 -6.01 27.72
C SER A 48 -8.63 -7.45 27.42
N VAL A 49 -9.09 -8.17 28.44
CA VAL A 49 -9.58 -9.55 28.25
C VAL A 49 -10.83 -9.55 27.36
N GLU A 50 -11.67 -8.53 27.51
CA GLU A 50 -12.90 -8.31 26.76
C GLU A 50 -12.63 -8.07 25.27
N ASP A 51 -11.70 -7.17 24.96
CA ASP A 51 -11.29 -6.87 23.59
C ASP A 51 -10.56 -8.06 22.94
N TRP A 52 -9.77 -8.80 23.72
CA TRP A 52 -9.14 -10.03 23.25
C TRP A 52 -10.17 -11.11 22.88
N ALA A 53 -11.22 -11.27 23.67
CA ALA A 53 -12.30 -12.21 23.40
C ALA A 53 -13.14 -11.83 22.18
N ASN A 54 -13.16 -10.55 21.79
CA ASN A 54 -13.95 -10.04 20.67
C ASN A 54 -13.24 -10.28 19.32
N THR A 55 -13.36 -11.50 18.78
CA THR A 55 -12.77 -11.90 17.49
C THR A 55 -13.59 -11.53 16.25
N THR A 56 -14.77 -10.90 16.44
CA THR A 56 -15.67 -10.54 15.33
C THR A 56 -15.62 -9.06 14.97
N SER A 57 -15.13 -8.21 15.86
CA SER A 57 -15.06 -6.76 15.62
C SER A 57 -13.79 -6.08 16.13
N PHE A 58 -13.08 -6.68 17.09
CA PHE A 58 -11.85 -6.07 17.63
C PHE A 58 -10.58 -6.82 17.21
N ARG A 59 -10.43 -8.08 17.61
CA ARG A 59 -9.25 -8.92 17.31
C ARG A 59 -9.40 -9.59 15.95
N LEU A 60 -9.40 -8.76 14.91
CA LEU A 60 -9.55 -9.18 13.52
C LEU A 60 -8.18 -9.53 12.89
N PRO A 61 -8.16 -10.40 11.86
CA PRO A 61 -6.95 -10.68 11.08
C PRO A 61 -6.48 -9.48 10.23
N GLY A 62 -7.33 -8.47 10.05
CA GLY A 62 -7.01 -7.24 9.32
C GLY A 62 -8.03 -6.13 9.61
N GLY A 63 -7.82 -4.93 9.04
CA GLY A 63 -8.72 -3.79 9.21
C GLY A 63 -8.59 -3.06 10.55
N ARG A 64 -7.60 -3.41 11.36
CA ARG A 64 -7.29 -2.78 12.65
C ARG A 64 -5.90 -2.18 12.61
N GLY A 65 -5.74 -1.04 13.27
CA GLY A 65 -4.48 -0.31 13.35
C GLY A 65 -4.29 0.29 14.72
N VAL A 66 -3.10 0.80 14.96
CA VAL A 66 -2.77 1.55 16.18
C VAL A 66 -2.73 3.02 15.83
N LEU A 67 -3.24 3.86 16.74
CA LEU A 67 -3.08 5.31 16.72
C LEU A 67 -2.99 5.80 18.15
N ASN A 68 -1.93 6.53 18.50
CA ASN A 68 -1.71 7.08 19.85
C ASN A 68 -1.87 6.04 20.97
N GLY A 69 -1.35 4.83 20.75
CA GLY A 69 -1.39 3.73 21.71
C GLY A 69 -2.76 3.04 21.85
N LYS A 70 -3.70 3.29 20.95
CA LYS A 70 -5.03 2.67 20.94
C LYS A 70 -5.27 1.91 19.65
N VAL A 71 -5.95 0.76 19.74
CA VAL A 71 -6.42 0.03 18.56
C VAL A 71 -7.67 0.71 18.00
N ILE A 72 -7.65 1.02 16.72
CA ILE A 72 -8.73 1.67 15.96
C ILE A 72 -9.04 0.88 14.69
N ASP A 73 -10.14 1.26 14.01
CA ASP A 73 -10.35 0.82 12.63
C ASP A 73 -9.28 1.42 11.73
N TYR A 74 -8.79 0.61 10.81
CA TYR A 74 -7.70 0.97 9.92
C TYR A 74 -8.04 0.60 8.48
N THR A 75 -7.99 1.61 7.63
CA THR A 75 -7.99 1.44 6.17
C THR A 75 -6.59 1.80 5.69
N ALA A 76 -5.92 0.85 5.02
CA ALA A 76 -4.60 1.11 4.48
C ALA A 76 -4.66 2.26 3.46
N PRO A 77 -3.67 3.18 3.46
CA PRO A 77 -3.62 4.23 2.46
C PRO A 77 -3.48 3.61 1.07
N VAL A 78 -4.35 4.03 0.15
CA VAL A 78 -4.26 3.62 -1.25
C VAL A 78 -2.95 4.15 -1.81
N GLN A 79 -2.06 3.24 -2.18
CA GLN A 79 -0.81 3.64 -2.83
C GLN A 79 -1.14 4.14 -4.24
N PRO A 80 -0.65 5.34 -4.63
CA PRO A 80 -0.85 5.81 -5.99
C PRO A 80 -0.18 4.85 -6.98
N VAL A 81 -0.84 4.58 -8.10
CA VAL A 81 -0.26 3.77 -9.17
C VAL A 81 1.03 4.47 -9.65
N PRO A 82 2.19 3.79 -9.72
CA PRO A 82 3.43 4.41 -10.18
C PRO A 82 3.28 5.02 -11.58
N LEU A 83 3.87 6.20 -11.81
CA LEU A 83 3.76 6.92 -13.09
C LEU A 83 4.21 6.06 -14.29
N VAL A 84 5.22 5.22 -14.08
CA VAL A 84 5.69 4.22 -15.05
C VAL A 84 4.57 3.27 -15.48
N THR A 85 3.84 2.70 -14.50
CA THR A 85 2.71 1.80 -14.77
C THR A 85 1.57 2.53 -15.49
N GLN A 86 1.28 3.77 -15.09
CA GLN A 86 0.29 4.60 -15.77
C GLN A 86 0.68 4.84 -17.25
N ALA A 87 1.97 5.13 -17.51
CA ALA A 87 2.49 5.38 -18.84
C ALA A 87 2.46 4.12 -19.73
N GLN A 88 2.75 2.94 -19.17
CA GLN A 88 2.63 1.66 -19.87
C GLN A 88 1.19 1.42 -20.35
N ASN A 89 0.22 1.60 -19.46
CA ASN A 89 -1.21 1.45 -19.81
C ASN A 89 -1.64 2.49 -20.86
N ALA A 90 -1.26 3.76 -20.69
CA ALA A 90 -1.55 4.82 -21.65
C ALA A 90 -0.90 4.56 -23.01
N LEU A 91 0.30 3.99 -23.06
CA LEU A 91 1.01 3.68 -24.29
C LEU A 91 0.31 2.55 -25.08
N VAL A 92 -0.22 1.55 -24.39
CA VAL A 92 -1.04 0.49 -25.02
C VAL A 92 -2.30 1.10 -25.63
N ALA A 93 -3.05 1.91 -24.86
CA ALA A 93 -4.26 2.57 -25.33
C ALA A 93 -3.98 3.50 -26.52
N ALA A 94 -2.94 4.34 -26.43
CA ALA A 94 -2.57 5.27 -27.50
C ALA A 94 -2.19 4.56 -28.80
N ARG A 95 -1.51 3.41 -28.74
CA ARG A 95 -1.20 2.60 -29.92
C ARG A 95 -2.45 2.01 -30.56
N GLN A 96 -3.44 1.60 -29.77
CA GLN A 96 -4.71 1.10 -30.27
C GLN A 96 -5.50 2.20 -30.98
N THR A 97 -5.59 3.39 -30.39
CA THR A 97 -6.18 4.58 -31.03
C THR A 97 -5.49 4.90 -32.34
N MET A 98 -4.16 4.94 -32.35
CA MET A 98 -3.38 5.23 -33.54
C MET A 98 -3.58 4.23 -34.68
N TRP A 99 -3.67 2.94 -34.34
CA TRP A 99 -3.98 1.92 -35.32
C TRP A 99 -5.38 2.10 -35.89
N ALA A 100 -6.38 2.36 -35.05
CA ALA A 100 -7.77 2.52 -35.47
C ALA A 100 -7.99 3.76 -36.36
N GLU A 101 -7.44 4.91 -35.96
CA GLU A 101 -7.68 6.19 -36.64
C GLU A 101 -6.83 6.35 -37.91
N TYR A 102 -5.55 5.95 -37.88
CA TYR A 102 -4.62 6.21 -38.99
C TYR A 102 -4.12 4.93 -39.65
N GLY A 103 -3.77 3.91 -38.86
CA GLY A 103 -3.17 2.68 -39.37
C GLY A 103 -4.08 1.90 -40.33
N VAL A 104 -5.36 1.74 -39.99
CA VAL A 104 -6.35 1.05 -40.83
C VAL A 104 -6.63 1.80 -42.14
N MET A 105 -6.53 3.14 -42.12
CA MET A 105 -6.75 4.00 -43.29
C MET A 105 -5.50 4.17 -44.15
N ASN A 106 -4.36 3.60 -43.73
CA ASN A 106 -3.04 3.81 -44.33
C ASN A 106 -2.66 5.32 -44.37
N GLU A 107 -3.13 6.08 -43.39
CA GLU A 107 -2.79 7.49 -43.21
C GLU A 107 -1.52 7.65 -42.38
N PRO A 108 -0.70 8.69 -42.65
CA PRO A 108 0.47 8.96 -41.84
C PRO A 108 0.06 9.34 -40.41
N THR A 109 0.78 8.80 -39.43
CA THR A 109 0.62 9.20 -38.03
C THR A 109 1.03 10.66 -37.83
N PRO A 110 0.18 11.53 -37.26
CA PRO A 110 0.54 12.92 -37.01
C PRO A 110 1.72 13.05 -36.04
N ASP A 111 2.58 14.06 -36.25
CA ASP A 111 3.77 14.29 -35.43
C ASP A 111 3.47 14.52 -33.95
N VAL A 112 2.30 15.10 -33.64
CA VAL A 112 1.83 15.30 -32.26
C VAL A 112 1.61 13.97 -31.54
N TRP A 113 1.09 12.95 -32.25
CA TRP A 113 0.93 11.60 -31.74
C TRP A 113 2.26 10.87 -31.61
N VAL A 114 3.18 11.03 -32.57
CA VAL A 114 4.55 10.49 -32.45
C VAL A 114 5.25 11.05 -31.22
N THR A 115 5.13 12.36 -30.98
CA THR A 115 5.71 13.05 -29.83
C THR A 115 5.13 12.53 -28.51
N TYR A 116 3.80 12.42 -28.43
CA TYR A 116 3.11 11.85 -27.27
C TYR A 116 3.54 10.40 -26.98
N LEU A 117 3.60 9.54 -28.01
CA LEU A 117 4.02 8.15 -27.85
C LEU A 117 5.47 8.01 -27.38
N LYS A 118 6.37 8.89 -27.84
CA LYS A 118 7.77 8.93 -27.38
C LYS A 118 7.85 9.38 -25.91
N ALA A 119 7.09 10.41 -25.52
CA ALA A 119 7.04 10.86 -24.13
C ALA A 119 6.51 9.76 -23.19
N LEU A 120 5.41 9.10 -23.55
CA LEU A 120 4.89 7.96 -22.79
C LEU A 120 5.91 6.82 -22.69
N ARG A 121 6.64 6.52 -23.78
CA ARG A 121 7.68 5.49 -23.76
C ARG A 121 8.83 5.85 -22.81
N ALA A 122 9.31 7.09 -22.86
CA ALA A 122 10.39 7.55 -21.98
C ALA A 122 10.02 7.39 -20.49
N ILE A 123 8.78 7.71 -20.12
CA ILE A 123 8.27 7.49 -18.76
C ILE A 123 8.10 6.00 -18.46
N ALA A 124 7.50 5.23 -19.38
CA ALA A 124 7.24 3.80 -19.22
C ALA A 124 8.51 2.93 -19.09
N GLU A 125 9.63 3.39 -19.66
CA GLU A 125 10.95 2.76 -19.59
C GLU A 125 11.82 3.34 -18.45
N GLY A 126 11.31 4.31 -17.69
CA GLY A 126 12.04 4.96 -16.59
C GLY A 126 13.18 5.87 -17.03
N GLN A 127 13.24 6.24 -18.31
CA GLN A 127 14.22 7.19 -18.85
C GLN A 127 13.88 8.63 -18.45
N ASP A 128 12.59 8.94 -18.37
CA ASP A 128 12.11 10.21 -17.82
C ASP A 128 11.90 10.10 -16.32
N THR A 129 12.80 10.71 -15.56
CA THR A 129 12.77 10.78 -14.09
C THR A 129 12.34 12.14 -13.56
N ALA A 130 12.08 13.11 -14.46
CA ALA A 130 11.69 14.47 -14.10
C ALA A 130 10.16 14.65 -14.11
N SER A 131 9.45 13.90 -14.97
CA SER A 131 8.00 13.96 -15.06
C SER A 131 7.31 13.46 -13.79
N THR A 132 6.32 14.22 -13.33
CA THR A 132 5.46 13.87 -12.17
C THR A 132 4.03 13.51 -12.58
N THR A 133 3.67 13.70 -13.83
CA THR A 133 2.34 13.42 -14.40
C THR A 133 2.48 12.88 -15.81
N LEU A 134 1.44 12.22 -16.34
CA LEU A 134 1.43 11.80 -17.73
C LEU A 134 1.35 13.02 -18.67
N PRO A 135 1.95 12.96 -19.87
CA PRO A 135 1.68 13.92 -20.91
C PRO A 135 0.21 13.89 -21.30
N GLN A 136 -0.33 15.02 -21.74
CA GLN A 136 -1.71 15.11 -22.21
C GLN A 136 -1.83 14.42 -23.57
N ALA A 137 -2.86 13.58 -23.73
CA ALA A 137 -3.17 12.96 -25.02
C ALA A 137 -3.58 14.04 -26.04
N PRO A 138 -3.13 13.93 -27.31
CA PRO A 138 -3.65 14.74 -28.40
C PRO A 138 -5.16 14.51 -28.61
N ALA A 139 -5.84 15.51 -29.16
CA ALA A 139 -7.25 15.44 -29.55
C ALA A 139 -7.43 14.61 -30.83
#